data_AF-A0A7X2XMT7-F1
#
_entry.id   AF-A0A7X2XMT7-F1
#
_cell.length_a   1.000
_cell.length_b   1.000
_cell.length_c   1.000
_cell.angle_alpha   90.00
_cell.angle_beta   90.00
_cell.angle_gamma   90.00
#
_symmetry.space_group_name_H-M   'P 1'
#
loop_
_entity.id
_entity.type
_entity.pdbx_description
1 polymer ?
#
loop_
_entity_poly.entity_id
_entity_poly.type
_entity_poly.pdbx_seq_one_letter_code
_entity_poly.pdbx_strand_id
1 'polypeptide(L)' 'MRQVAKKVNKNFQTVSKYEKDSTYIPFELLKELSAIYQVKLDNIFLGDSTKKIELNKRELQ' A
#
# COMPACT_ATOMS: atom_id res chain seq x y z
N MET A 1 -8.49 -10.52 -4.26
CA MET A 1 -7.02 -10.70 -4.23
C MET A 1 -6.43 -11.57 -5.33
N ARG A 2 -7.03 -12.72 -5.70
CA ARG A 2 -6.47 -13.55 -6.81
C ARG A 2 -6.40 -12.80 -8.15
N GLN A 3 -7.36 -11.92 -8.44
CA GLN A 3 -7.37 -11.12 -9.68
C GLN A 3 -6.25 -10.07 -9.68
N VAL A 4 -6.04 -9.39 -8.55
CA VAL A 4 -4.98 -8.38 -8.38
C VAL A 4 -3.61 -9.04 -8.47
N ALA A 5 -3.40 -10.16 -7.77
CA ALA A 5 -2.18 -10.96 -7.83
C ALA A 5 -1.81 -11.39 -9.25
N LYS A 6 -2.81 -11.81 -10.05
CA LYS A 6 -2.60 -12.08 -11.49
C LYS A 6 -2.20 -10.83 -12.28
N LYS A 7 -2.80 -9.68 -11.97
CA LYS A 7 -2.57 -8.41 -12.69
C LYS A 7 -1.19 -7.81 -12.40
N VAL A 8 -0.69 -7.95 -11.18
CA VAL A 8 0.67 -7.51 -10.77
C VAL A 8 1.73 -8.62 -10.89
N ASN A 9 1.37 -9.76 -11.50
CA ASN A 9 2.23 -10.92 -11.66
C ASN A 9 2.93 -11.37 -10.34
N LYS A 10 2.22 -11.34 -9.22
CA LYS A 10 2.72 -11.80 -7.91
C LYS A 10 1.90 -12.97 -7.40
N ASN A 11 2.50 -13.75 -6.50
CA ASN A 11 1.77 -14.76 -5.75
C ASN A 11 0.72 -14.07 -4.85
N PHE A 12 -0.48 -14.64 -4.79
CA PHE A 12 -1.56 -14.20 -3.90
C PHE A 12 -1.11 -14.05 -2.45
N GLN A 13 -0.28 -14.98 -1.95
CA GLN A 13 0.24 -14.92 -0.58
C GLN A 13 1.10 -13.69 -0.34
N THR A 14 1.89 -13.29 -1.35
CA THR A 14 2.73 -12.09 -1.30
C THR A 14 1.87 -10.82 -1.22
N VAL A 15 0.84 -10.71 -2.06
CA VAL A 15 -0.09 -9.56 -2.03
C VAL A 15 -0.82 -9.50 -0.69
N SER A 16 -1.28 -10.64 -0.19
CA SER A 16 -1.96 -10.72 1.11
C SER A 16 -1.05 -10.40 2.29
N LYS A 17 0.27 -10.67 2.19
CA LYS A 17 1.25 -10.25 3.18
C LYS A 17 1.36 -8.73 3.21
N TYR A 18 1.44 -8.08 2.04
CA TYR A 18 1.58 -6.63 1.95
C TYR A 18 0.34 -5.84 2.36
N GLU A 19 -0.84 -6.43 2.22
CA GLU A 19 -2.05 -5.87 2.81
C GLU A 19 -1.97 -5.72 4.33
N LYS A 20 -1.39 -6.73 4.99
CA LYS A 20 -1.27 -6.77 6.44
C LYS A 20 -0.08 -5.97 6.94
N ASP A 21 1.05 -6.09 6.24
CA ASP A 21 2.31 -5.39 6.53
C ASP A 21 2.92 -4.86 5.24
N SER A 22 2.74 -3.57 4.98
CA SER A 22 3.31 -2.88 3.83
C SER A 22 4.71 -2.33 4.07
N THR A 23 5.30 -2.57 5.26
CA THR A 23 6.61 -2.05 5.69
C THR A 23 7.73 -2.31 4.67
N TYR A 24 7.70 -3.47 4.02
CA TYR A 24 8.72 -3.90 3.05
C TYR A 24 8.16 -4.11 1.65
N ILE A 25 7.08 -3.40 1.28
CA ILE A 25 6.54 -3.50 -0.08
C ILE A 25 7.51 -2.87 -1.10
N PRO A 26 7.85 -3.57 -2.19
CA PRO A 26 8.62 -2.97 -3.27
C PRO A 26 7.88 -1.76 -3.86
N PHE A 27 8.58 -0.66 -4.10
CA PHE A 27 7.99 0.56 -4.65
C PHE A 27 7.31 0.33 -6.02
N GLU A 28 7.88 -0.54 -6.86
CA GLU A 28 7.28 -0.90 -8.14
C GLU A 28 5.91 -1.56 -7.96
N LEU A 29 5.81 -2.51 -7.02
CA LEU A 29 4.55 -3.19 -6.70
C LEU A 29 3.52 -2.20 -6.11
N LEU A 30 3.98 -1.28 -5.24
CA LEU A 30 3.14 -0.22 -4.70
C LEU A 30 2.54 0.66 -5.82
N LYS A 31 3.36 1.01 -6.82
CA LYS A 31 2.95 1.82 -7.98
C LYS A 31 1.95 1.10 -8.87
N GLU A 32 2.20 -0.17 -9.17
CA GLU A 32 1.25 -0.98 -9.94
C GLU A 32 -0.09 -1.11 -9.23
N LEU A 33 -0.07 -1.35 -7.92
CA LEU A 33 -1.29 -1.45 -7.13
C LEU A 33 -2.02 -0.08 -7.12
N SER A 34 -1.30 1.03 -6.96
CA SER A 34 -1.90 2.39 -6.94
C SER A 34 -2.62 2.71 -8.23
N ALA A 35 -2.04 2.31 -9.36
CA ALA A 35 -2.69 2.42 -10.66
C ALA A 35 -3.93 1.51 -10.78
N ILE A 36 -3.89 0.29 -10.23
CA ILE A 36 -5.00 -0.67 -10.29
C ILE A 36 -6.19 -0.20 -9.45
N TYR A 37 -5.95 0.27 -8.24
CA TYR A 37 -7.00 0.72 -7.33
C TYR A 37 -7.38 2.19 -7.52
N GLN A 38 -6.64 2.93 -8.37
CA GLN A 38 -6.80 4.38 -8.59
C GLN A 38 -6.73 5.21 -7.30
N VAL A 39 -5.89 4.80 -6.36
CA VAL A 39 -5.68 5.47 -5.08
C VAL A 39 -4.26 6.00 -5.02
N LYS A 40 -4.03 7.09 -4.29
CA LYS A 40 -2.67 7.60 -4.04
C LYS A 40 -1.80 6.54 -3.35
N LEU A 41 -0.50 6.54 -3.66
CA LEU A 41 0.49 5.62 -3.06
C LEU A 41 0.43 5.66 -1.53
N ASP A 42 0.25 6.84 -0.96
CA ASP A 42 0.18 7.07 0.50
C ASP A 42 -1.05 6.40 1.15
N ASN A 43 -2.08 6.07 0.35
CA ASN A 43 -3.38 5.60 0.83
C ASN A 43 -3.62 4.11 0.56
N ILE A 44 -2.70 3.42 -0.12
CA ILE A 44 -3.00 2.13 -0.73
C ILE A 44 -2.79 0.93 0.20
N PHE A 45 -1.78 0.97 1.07
CA PHE A 45 -1.58 -0.06 2.09
C PHE A 45 -1.03 0.58 3.35
N LEU A 46 -1.91 0.74 4.33
CA LEU A 46 -1.61 1.37 5.60
C LEU A 46 -1.23 0.36 6.69
N GLY A 47 -1.35 -0.95 6.42
CA GLY A 47 -1.18 -2.03 7.41
C GLY A 47 -1.96 -1.77 8.71
N ASP A 48 -1.55 -2.42 9.81
CA ASP A 48 -1.96 -2.04 11.18
C ASP A 48 -1.48 -0.61 11.56
N SER A 49 -0.71 0.05 10.69
CA SER A 49 -0.09 1.36 10.95
C SER A 49 -1.02 2.55 10.67
N THR A 50 -2.34 2.33 10.58
CA THR A 50 -3.32 3.41 10.82
C THR A 50 -3.42 3.78 12.31
N LYS A 51 -2.30 3.84 13.03
CA LYS A 51 -2.15 5.03 13.86
C LYS A 51 -2.16 6.16 12.86
N LYS A 52 -3.32 6.82 12.69
CA LYS A 52 -3.39 8.17 12.14
C LYS A 52 -2.28 8.93 12.83
N ILE A 53 -1.12 9.05 12.19
CA ILE A 53 -0.22 10.15 12.49
C ILE A 53 -1.01 11.30 11.91
N GLU A 54 -1.85 11.88 12.76
CA GLU A 54 -2.39 13.20 12.55
C GLU A 54 -1.14 14.04 12.25
N LEU A 55 -0.87 14.25 10.96
CA LEU A 55 0.20 15.11 10.48
C LEU A 55 -0.13 16.46 11.09
N ASN A 56 0.45 16.71 12.26
CA ASN A 56 0.22 17.92 13.00
C ASN A 56 0.73 19.04 12.08
N LYS A 57 -0.20 19.81 11.51
CA LYS A 57 0.07 20.95 10.62
C LYS A 57 0.64 22.13 11.41
N ARG A 58 1.61 21.86 12.27
CA ARG A 58 2.40 22.79 13.08
C ARG A 58 3.75 22.07 13.13
N GLU A 59 4.78 22.43 12.36
CA GLU A 59 5.46 23.72 12.41
C GLU A 59 6.17 23.99 11.06
N LEU A 60 5.48 24.71 10.17
CA LEU A 60 6.09 25.49 9.09
C LEU A 60 5.58 26.92 9.27
N GLN A 61 5.97 27.55 10.39
CA GLN A 61 5.83 28.98 10.63
C GLN A 61 7.07 29.48 11.35
#